data_AF-A0A1H9BJE9-F1
#
_entry.id   AF-A0A1H9BJE9-F1
#
_cell.length_a   1.000
_cell.length_b   1.000
_cell.length_c   1.000
_cell.angle_alpha   90.00
_cell.angle_beta   90.00
_cell.angle_gamma   90.00
#
_symmetry.space_group_name_H-M   'P 1'
#
loop_
_entity.id
_entity.type
_entity.pdbx_description
1 polymer ?
#
loop_
_entity_poly.entity_id
_entity_poly.type
_entity_poly.pdbx_seq_one_letter_code
_entity_poly.pdbx_strand_id
1 'polypeptide(L)'
;MISSPTGAHPNRDYSVMVAEEPTAATQRLLRLMRTGASDPAIARELGVSLRTLYRRIARLQSLLGVQSRFQLGVLAAELGWLRPG
;
A
#
# COMPACT_ATOMS: atom_id res chain seq x y z
N MET A 1 23.64 9.27 18.36
CA MET A 1 22.18 9.48 18.46
C MET A 1 21.53 8.86 17.24
N ILE A 2 20.45 8.12 17.49
CA ILE A 2 19.93 6.98 16.73
C ILE A 2 19.43 7.27 15.30
N SER A 3 19.95 6.53 14.32
CA SER A 3 19.22 6.19 13.07
C SER A 3 19.90 5.00 12.40
N SER A 4 19.46 3.79 12.76
CA SER A 4 19.32 2.58 11.93
C SER A 4 19.15 1.38 12.87
N PRO A 5 18.20 0.49 12.55
CA PRO A 5 18.54 -0.50 11.55
C PRO A 5 17.57 -0.48 10.38
N THR A 6 18.14 -0.36 9.18
CA THR A 6 17.65 -1.10 8.02
C THR A 6 17.62 -2.57 8.43
N GLY A 7 16.50 -2.99 9.00
CA GLY A 7 16.19 -4.39 9.18
C GLY A 7 16.03 -4.98 7.79
N ALA A 8 17.08 -5.66 7.33
CA ALA A 8 16.90 -6.82 6.47
C ALA A 8 15.69 -7.61 7.00
N HIS A 9 14.79 -8.02 6.12
CA HIS A 9 13.80 -9.06 6.45
C HIS A 9 14.44 -10.41 6.09
N PRO A 10 15.17 -11.08 7.00
CA PRO A 10 15.60 -12.45 6.77
C PRO A 10 14.41 -13.37 7.05
N ASN A 11 13.52 -13.54 6.08
CA ASN A 11 13.03 -14.86 5.71
C ASN A 11 12.31 -14.80 4.35
N ARG A 12 13.00 -15.20 3.27
CA ARG A 12 12.39 -15.44 1.96
C ARG A 12 11.77 -16.84 1.94
N ASP A 13 10.75 -17.06 2.78
CA ASP A 13 9.77 -18.12 2.58
C ASP A 13 8.49 -17.47 2.00
N TYR A 14 8.55 -17.07 0.72
CA TYR A 14 7.42 -16.50 -0.03
C TYR A 14 6.43 -17.56 -0.52
N SER A 15 5.94 -18.42 0.36
CA SER A 15 4.67 -19.09 0.12
C SER A 15 3.62 -18.14 0.71
N VAL A 16 2.92 -17.27 -0.02
CA VAL A 16 2.14 -17.54 -1.23
C VAL A 16 2.00 -16.29 -2.11
N MET A 17 2.18 -16.44 -3.42
CA MET A 17 1.53 -15.58 -4.42
C MET A 17 0.03 -15.91 -4.45
N VAL A 18 -0.80 -15.25 -3.62
CA VAL A 18 -2.24 -15.12 -3.92
C VAL A 18 -2.48 -13.69 -4.34
N ALA A 19 -2.15 -13.38 -5.59
CA ALA A 19 -2.67 -12.17 -6.21
C ALA A 19 -4.17 -12.35 -6.39
N GLU A 20 -4.98 -11.72 -5.52
CA GLU A 20 -6.09 -10.91 -6.02
C GLU A 20 -6.54 -9.85 -5.00
N GLU A 21 -5.87 -8.68 -5.00
CA GLU A 21 -6.59 -7.44 -4.63
C GLU A 21 -6.39 -6.32 -5.65
N PRO A 22 -7.23 -6.29 -6.69
CA PRO A 22 -7.46 -5.09 -7.49
C PRO A 22 -8.94 -4.69 -7.46
N THR A 23 -9.58 -4.65 -6.30
CA THR A 23 -10.93 -4.09 -6.17
C THR A 23 -10.96 -2.63 -6.63
N ALA A 24 -12.11 -2.14 -7.10
CA ALA A 24 -12.24 -0.74 -7.54
C ALA A 24 -11.83 0.28 -6.45
N ALA A 25 -12.11 -0.04 -5.17
CA ALA A 25 -11.74 0.80 -4.05
C ALA A 25 -10.22 0.83 -3.82
N THR A 26 -9.56 -0.31 -3.92
CA THR A 26 -8.11 -0.47 -3.73
C THR A 26 -7.36 0.19 -4.86
N GLN A 27 -7.80 -0.03 -6.10
CA GLN A 27 -7.21 0.66 -7.25
C GLN A 27 -7.38 2.17 -7.14
N ARG A 28 -8.55 2.67 -6.67
CA ARG A 28 -8.76 4.11 -6.47
C ARG A 28 -7.82 4.67 -5.41
N LEU A 29 -7.68 4.00 -4.27
CA LEU A 29 -6.72 4.39 -3.23
C LEU A 29 -5.28 4.42 -3.77
N LEU A 30 -4.83 3.37 -4.44
CA LEU A 30 -3.46 3.27 -4.97
C LEU A 30 -3.19 4.34 -6.04
N ARG A 31 -4.17 4.66 -6.89
CA ARG A 31 -4.06 5.77 -7.85
C ARG A 31 -3.90 7.12 -7.15
N LEU A 32 -4.65 7.38 -6.09
CA LEU A 32 -4.52 8.61 -5.31
C LEU A 32 -3.18 8.68 -4.56
N MET A 33 -2.68 7.55 -4.05
CA MET A 33 -1.35 7.50 -3.46
C MET A 33 -0.25 7.80 -4.49
N ARG A 34 -0.41 7.31 -5.73
CA ARG A 34 0.54 7.53 -6.83
C ARG A 34 0.67 9.01 -7.22
N THR A 35 -0.35 9.84 -7.00
CA THR A 35 -0.24 11.29 -7.29
C THR A 35 0.60 12.06 -6.28
N GLY A 36 1.01 11.44 -5.17
CA GLY A 36 1.69 12.11 -4.07
C GLY A 36 0.77 12.96 -3.19
N ALA A 37 -0.56 12.79 -3.32
CA ALA A 37 -1.51 13.48 -2.45
C ALA A 37 -1.29 13.15 -0.97
N SER A 38 -1.52 14.15 -0.11
CA SER A 38 -1.45 13.98 1.34
C SER A 38 -2.60 13.11 1.86
N ASP A 39 -2.40 12.41 2.96
CA ASP A 39 -3.43 11.52 3.53
C ASP A 39 -4.76 12.25 3.83
N PRO A 40 -4.79 13.51 4.32
CA PRO A 40 -6.02 14.27 4.44
C PRO A 40 -6.72 14.52 3.10
N ALA A 41 -5.97 14.81 2.03
CA ALA A 41 -6.54 15.00 0.70
C ALA A 41 -7.10 13.68 0.13
N ILE A 42 -6.38 12.57 0.30
CA ILE A 42 -6.83 11.23 -0.10
C ILE A 42 -8.09 10.82 0.67
N ALA A 43 -8.11 11.03 1.99
CA ALA A 43 -9.25 10.68 2.84
C ALA A 43 -10.51 11.46 2.44
N ARG A 44 -10.35 12.77 2.17
CA ARG A 44 -11.42 13.63 1.65
C ARG A 44 -11.94 13.13 0.29
N GLU A 45 -11.04 12.84 -0.64
CA GLU A 45 -11.39 12.34 -1.98
C GLU A 45 -12.10 10.97 -1.95
N LEU A 46 -11.77 10.13 -0.97
CA LEU A 46 -12.42 8.84 -0.77
C LEU A 46 -13.68 8.90 0.10
N GLY A 47 -14.03 10.07 0.67
CA GLY A 47 -15.17 10.22 1.58
C GLY A 47 -15.03 9.44 2.88
N VAL A 48 -13.81 9.25 3.40
CA VAL A 48 -13.54 8.47 4.63
C VAL A 48 -12.75 9.27 5.66
N SER A 49 -12.80 8.83 6.92
CA SER A 49 -11.92 9.37 7.96
C SER A 49 -10.46 8.94 7.78
N LEU A 50 -9.51 9.72 8.29
CA LEU A 50 -8.08 9.37 8.33
C LEU A 50 -7.84 8.00 8.99
N ARG A 51 -8.56 7.69 10.08
CA ARG A 51 -8.52 6.38 10.73
C ARG A 51 -8.86 5.24 9.75
N THR A 52 -9.88 5.43 8.91
CA THR A 52 -10.29 4.43 7.93
C THR A 52 -9.29 4.31 6.80
N LEU A 53 -8.72 5.42 6.34
CA LEU A 53 -7.64 5.43 5.36
C LEU A 53 -6.43 4.63 5.86
N TYR A 54 -5.93 4.94 7.06
CA TYR A 54 -4.78 4.23 7.64
C TYR A 54 -5.05 2.75 7.85
N ARG A 55 -6.26 2.39 8.28
CA ARG A 55 -6.63 0.97 8.44
C ARG A 55 -6.64 0.22 7.10
N ARG A 56 -7.07 0.87 6.00
CA ARG A 56 -6.99 0.30 4.64
C ARG A 56 -5.54 0.14 4.19
N ILE A 57 -4.70 1.17 4.39
CA ILE A 57 -3.28 1.11 4.04
C ILE A 57 -2.58 -0.01 4.82
N ALA A 58 -2.78 -0.08 6.13
CA ALA A 58 -2.18 -1.11 6.98
C ALA A 58 -2.60 -2.52 6.54
N ARG A 59 -3.88 -2.72 6.17
CA ARG A 59 -4.35 -4.00 5.60
C ARG A 59 -3.61 -4.35 4.32
N LEU A 60 -3.47 -3.40 3.38
CA LEU A 60 -2.75 -3.62 2.12
C LEU A 60 -1.27 -3.93 2.36
N GLN A 61 -0.67 -3.25 3.33
CA GLN A 61 0.70 -3.50 3.78
C GLN A 61 0.86 -4.92 4.33
N SER A 62 -0.04 -5.37 5.21
CA SER A 62 -0.05 -6.74 5.70
C SER A 62 -0.29 -7.77 4.60
N LEU A 63 -1.21 -7.50 3.66
CA LEU A 63 -1.52 -8.38 2.53
C LEU A 63 -0.29 -8.59 1.63
N LEU A 64 0.48 -7.52 1.42
CA LEU A 64 1.64 -7.54 0.54
C LEU A 64 2.96 -7.80 1.28
N GLY A 65 2.93 -7.99 2.61
CA GLY A 65 4.13 -8.22 3.41
C GLY A 65 5.10 -7.04 3.42
N VAL A 66 4.61 -5.80 3.27
CA VAL A 66 5.41 -4.57 3.21
C VAL A 66 5.12 -3.66 4.40
N GLN A 67 6.08 -2.81 4.77
CA GLN A 67 6.01 -2.01 6.00
C GLN A 67 5.94 -0.50 5.76
N SER A 68 6.15 -0.04 4.52
CA SER A 68 6.03 1.38 4.17
C SER A 68 5.06 1.62 3.02
N ARG A 69 4.46 2.81 2.99
CA ARG A 69 3.61 3.25 1.87
C ARG A 69 4.36 3.26 0.54
N PHE A 70 5.67 3.49 0.60
CA PHE A 70 6.55 3.48 -0.56
C PHE A 70 6.72 2.06 -1.09
N GLN A 71 7.06 1.10 -0.22
CA GLN A 71 7.14 -0.33 -0.58
C GLN A 71 5.79 -0.85 -1.11
N LEU A 72 4.68 -0.43 -0.50
CA LEU A 72 3.33 -0.71 -0.99
C LEU A 72 3.11 -0.21 -2.42
N GLY A 73 3.51 1.02 -2.73
CA GLY A 73 3.40 1.59 -4.07
C GLY A 73 4.23 0.86 -5.12
N VAL A 74 5.48 0.52 -4.77
CA VAL A 74 6.40 -0.24 -5.66
C VAL A 74 5.82 -1.63 -5.96
N LEU A 75 5.48 -2.40 -4.93
CA LEU A 75 4.99 -3.76 -5.12
C LEU A 75 3.61 -3.79 -5.80
N ALA A 76 2.72 -2.83 -5.51
CA ALA A 76 1.44 -2.71 -6.23
C ALA A 76 1.63 -2.39 -7.73
N ALA A 77 2.70 -1.67 -8.10
CA ALA A 77 3.04 -1.44 -9.51
C ALA A 77 3.56 -2.71 -10.18
N GLU A 78 4.45 -3.45 -9.51
CA GLU A 78 5.01 -4.73 -9.99
C GLU A 78 3.92 -5.79 -10.17
N LEU A 79 2.94 -5.84 -9.27
CA LEU A 79 1.76 -6.70 -9.35
C LEU A 79 0.72 -6.24 -10.38
N GLY A 80 0.92 -5.11 -11.05
CA GLY A 80 0.02 -4.59 -12.09
C GLY A 80 -1.26 -3.95 -11.56
N TRP A 81 -1.41 -3.70 -10.26
CA TRP A 81 -2.63 -3.12 -9.65
C TRP A 81 -2.86 -1.65 -10.01
N LEU A 82 -1.86 -1.01 -10.61
CA LEU A 82 -1.89 0.38 -11.07
C LEU A 82 -2.10 0.53 -12.59
N ARG A 83 -2.24 -0.58 -13.33
CA ARG A 83 -2.55 -0.53 -14.75
C ARG A 83 -4.00 -0.05 -14.94
N PRO A 84 -4.26 0.89 -15.86
CA PRO A 84 -5.62 1.10 -16.31
C PRO A 84 -6.11 -0.21 -16.95
N GLY A 85 -7.27 -0.67 -16.52
CA GLY A 85 -8.04 -1.65 -17.29
C GLY A 85 -8.56 -1.03 -18.57
#